data_AF-A0A354IXN4-F1
#
_entry.id   AF-A0A354IXN4-F1
#
_cell.length_a   1.000
_cell.length_b   1.000
_cell.length_c   1.000
_cell.angle_alpha   90.00
_cell.angle_beta   90.00
_cell.angle_gamma   90.00
#
_symmetry.space_group_name_H-M   'P 1'
#
loop_
_entity.id
_entity.type
_entity.pdbx_description
1 polymer ?
#
loop_
_entity_poly.entity_id
_entity_poly.type
_entity_poly.pdbx_seq_one_letter_code
_entity_poly.pdbx_strand_id
1 'polypeptide(L)'
;AQAGLPTFCERPRAITAREQDRVLRFAGAVKAELERSGQGVALIARAGVDLARFGLLYSHAGVALRDNPGSRWGVRQLYYACEESRPRLFDQGISGFALGADAPGHGHVSLLFLPDERSALLERAALDRPLALSLLAGQYSANAYAFGTRYQNCNQWVAELLASAWGRLAGGAQAREQSQAWLRAHGYAAGPVRIPSHLMMFAGQFVPLVHVDDHPVEDIHALALQVSIPDAIEGFARQQVPQARHVELCHDTQRIVVRRDGPPLGAECRATDGDEVIDLAS
;
A
#
# COMPACT_ATOMS: atom_id res chain seq x y z
N ALA A 1 -22.80 5.87 -22.29
CA ALA A 1 -21.89 5.30 -21.29
C ALA A 1 -21.65 6.36 -20.21
N GLN A 2 -22.32 6.27 -19.07
CA GLN A 2 -22.02 7.14 -17.92
C GLN A 2 -20.94 6.43 -17.11
N ALA A 3 -19.70 6.91 -17.21
CA ALA A 3 -18.65 6.52 -16.29
C ALA A 3 -18.95 7.24 -14.96
N GLY A 4 -19.57 6.52 -14.02
CA GLY A 4 -19.69 6.99 -12.64
C GLY A 4 -18.29 7.14 -12.03
N LEU A 5 -18.11 8.15 -11.18
CA LEU A 5 -16.91 8.28 -10.36
C LEU A 5 -16.87 7.08 -9.41
N PRO A 6 -15.83 6.23 -9.43
CA PRO A 6 -15.74 5.10 -8.51
C PRO A 6 -15.75 5.65 -7.08
N THR A 7 -16.75 5.27 -6.30
CA THR A 7 -16.83 5.68 -4.90
C THR A 7 -15.99 4.73 -4.05
N PHE A 8 -15.20 5.28 -3.12
CA PHE A 8 -14.33 4.52 -2.19
C PHE A 8 -15.07 3.47 -1.35
N CYS A 9 -16.41 3.55 -1.32
CA CYS A 9 -17.32 2.71 -0.56
C CYS A 9 -18.34 1.98 -1.45
N GLU A 10 -18.04 1.75 -2.73
CA GLU A 10 -18.89 0.91 -3.58
C GLU A 10 -19.03 -0.49 -3.02
N ARG A 11 -20.23 -1.06 -3.18
CA ARG A 11 -20.52 -2.42 -2.69
C ARG A 11 -19.72 -3.45 -3.48
N PRO A 12 -19.22 -4.52 -2.82
CA PRO A 12 -18.54 -5.60 -3.51
C PRO A 12 -19.43 -6.20 -4.61
N ARG A 13 -18.87 -6.33 -5.81
CA ARG A 13 -19.54 -7.07 -6.90
C ARG A 13 -19.60 -8.55 -6.54
N ALA A 14 -20.60 -9.26 -7.04
CA ALA A 14 -20.68 -10.71 -6.89
C ALA A 14 -19.48 -11.37 -7.59
N ILE A 15 -18.64 -12.05 -6.82
CA ILE A 15 -17.47 -12.80 -7.31
C ILE A 15 -17.91 -14.22 -7.63
N THR A 16 -17.55 -14.72 -8.81
CA THR A 16 -17.82 -16.11 -9.21
C THR A 16 -16.89 -17.08 -8.48
N ALA A 17 -17.28 -18.35 -8.37
CA ALA A 17 -16.43 -19.36 -7.74
C ALA A 17 -15.04 -19.49 -8.42
N ARG A 18 -14.97 -19.30 -9.74
CA ARG A 18 -13.70 -19.34 -10.50
C ARG A 18 -12.80 -18.14 -10.18
N GLU A 19 -13.40 -16.97 -10.05
CA GLU A 19 -12.68 -15.76 -9.64
C GLU A 19 -12.20 -15.88 -8.20
N GLN A 20 -13.02 -16.43 -7.30
CA GLN A 20 -12.63 -16.70 -5.92
C GLN A 20 -11.48 -17.71 -5.83
N ASP A 21 -11.55 -18.83 -6.56
CA ASP A 21 -10.47 -19.81 -6.63
C ASP A 21 -9.16 -19.17 -7.10
N ARG A 22 -9.21 -18.40 -8.20
CA ARG A 22 -8.04 -17.68 -8.71
C ARG A 22 -7.39 -16.81 -7.65
N VAL A 23 -8.18 -16.01 -6.94
CA VAL A 23 -7.62 -15.11 -5.93
C VAL A 23 -7.08 -15.89 -4.74
N LEU A 24 -7.71 -17.00 -4.34
CA LEU A 24 -7.18 -17.86 -3.28
C LEU A 24 -5.85 -18.50 -3.70
N ARG A 25 -5.70 -18.92 -4.95
CA ARG A 25 -4.44 -19.44 -5.49
C ARG A 25 -3.36 -18.36 -5.55
N PHE A 26 -3.71 -17.15 -5.99
CA PHE A 26 -2.79 -16.01 -5.99
C PHE A 26 -2.35 -15.63 -4.58
N ALA A 27 -3.28 -15.54 -3.63
CA ALA A 27 -2.98 -15.33 -2.22
C ALA A 27 -2.10 -16.45 -1.63
N GLY A 28 -2.32 -17.69 -2.07
CA GLY A 28 -1.48 -18.83 -1.75
C GLY A 28 -0.04 -18.64 -2.21
N ALA A 29 0.18 -18.15 -3.44
CA ALA A 29 1.51 -17.85 -3.98
C ALA A 29 2.18 -16.69 -3.21
N VAL A 30 1.45 -15.62 -2.90
CA VAL A 30 1.96 -14.50 -2.07
C VAL A 30 2.38 -15.02 -0.69
N LYS A 31 1.54 -15.83 -0.04
CA LYS A 31 1.86 -16.42 1.26
C LYS A 31 3.09 -17.34 1.16
N ALA A 32 3.21 -18.15 0.11
CA ALA A 32 4.37 -19.00 -0.10
C ALA A 32 5.68 -18.19 -0.18
N GLU A 33 5.68 -17.03 -0.84
CA GLU A 33 6.83 -16.12 -0.87
C GLU A 33 7.15 -15.53 0.50
N LEU A 34 6.13 -15.16 1.28
CA LEU A 34 6.31 -14.73 2.66
C LEU A 34 6.95 -15.84 3.51
N GLU A 35 6.50 -17.10 3.41
CA GLU A 35 7.14 -18.23 4.10
C GLU A 35 8.59 -18.43 3.67
N ARG A 36 8.81 -18.46 2.35
CA ARG A 36 10.12 -18.72 1.72
C ARG A 36 11.16 -17.67 2.09
N SER A 37 10.71 -16.46 2.43
CA SER A 37 11.59 -15.37 2.86
C SER A 37 12.38 -15.68 4.13
N GLY A 38 11.84 -16.53 5.02
CA GLY A 38 12.36 -16.78 6.36
C GLY A 38 12.16 -15.63 7.36
N GLN A 39 11.59 -14.50 6.93
CA GLN A 39 11.44 -13.29 7.75
C GLN A 39 10.15 -13.32 8.59
N GLY A 40 10.09 -12.47 9.62
CA GLY A 40 8.89 -12.27 10.46
C GLY A 40 7.96 -11.17 9.95
N VAL A 41 8.48 -10.28 9.11
CA VAL A 41 7.74 -9.13 8.59
C VAL A 41 8.15 -8.80 7.15
N ALA A 42 7.21 -8.27 6.37
CA ALA A 42 7.47 -7.68 5.06
C ALA A 42 6.64 -6.41 4.88
N LEU A 43 7.16 -5.45 4.12
CA LEU A 43 6.30 -4.42 3.51
C LEU A 43 5.58 -5.08 2.34
N ILE A 44 4.27 -4.84 2.24
CA ILE A 44 3.44 -5.40 1.19
C ILE A 44 2.62 -4.30 0.54
N ALA A 45 2.51 -4.32 -0.79
CA ALA A 45 1.65 -3.44 -1.55
C ALA A 45 0.78 -4.23 -2.53
N ARG A 46 -0.39 -3.69 -2.89
CA ARG A 46 -1.29 -4.27 -3.88
C ARG A 46 -1.80 -3.23 -4.88
N ALA A 47 -2.11 -3.71 -6.09
CA ALA A 47 -3.04 -3.02 -6.97
C ALA A 47 -4.44 -3.14 -6.36
N GLY A 48 -5.08 -2.00 -6.11
CA GLY A 48 -6.42 -1.91 -5.52
C GLY A 48 -7.30 -1.10 -6.44
N VAL A 49 -7.45 0.20 -6.15
CA VAL A 49 -8.17 1.14 -7.03
C VAL A 49 -7.36 1.34 -8.31
N ASP A 50 -8.02 1.37 -9.47
CA ASP A 50 -7.36 1.74 -10.74
C ASP A 50 -6.87 3.20 -10.72
N LEU A 51 -5.55 3.34 -10.56
CA LEU A 51 -4.81 4.60 -10.59
C LEU A 51 -3.91 4.73 -11.84
N ALA A 52 -4.14 3.92 -12.87
CA ALA A 52 -3.33 3.94 -14.10
C ALA A 52 -3.33 5.32 -14.78
N ARG A 53 -4.43 6.07 -14.66
CA ARG A 53 -4.54 7.47 -15.14
C ARG A 53 -3.53 8.42 -14.49
N PHE A 54 -2.99 8.07 -13.33
CA PHE A 54 -1.97 8.81 -12.59
C PHE A 54 -0.57 8.16 -12.73
N GLY A 55 -0.44 7.12 -13.54
CA GLY A 55 0.80 6.37 -13.71
C GLY A 55 1.16 5.47 -12.53
N LEU A 56 0.18 5.09 -11.69
CA LEU A 56 0.40 4.27 -10.51
C LEU A 56 -0.16 2.87 -10.72
N LEU A 57 0.65 1.84 -10.44
CA LEU A 57 0.23 0.44 -10.45
C LEU A 57 -0.29 0.01 -9.07
N TYR A 58 0.49 0.29 -8.03
CA TYR A 58 0.14 -0.03 -6.65
C TYR A 58 -0.59 1.15 -6.01
N SER A 59 -1.71 0.86 -5.34
CA SER A 59 -2.55 1.90 -4.72
C SER A 59 -2.51 1.85 -3.19
N HIS A 60 -2.15 0.70 -2.61
CA HIS A 60 -2.30 0.46 -1.17
C HIS A 60 -1.15 -0.38 -0.61
N ALA A 61 -0.61 0.05 0.53
CA ALA A 61 0.45 -0.64 1.25
C ALA A 61 0.03 -1.02 2.68
N GLY A 62 0.73 -2.00 3.24
CA GLY A 62 0.61 -2.45 4.62
C GLY A 62 1.87 -3.17 5.10
N VAL A 63 1.80 -3.73 6.29
CA VAL A 63 2.88 -4.51 6.91
C VAL A 63 2.38 -5.94 7.13
N ALA A 64 2.91 -6.90 6.37
CA ALA A 64 2.61 -8.32 6.54
C ALA A 64 3.42 -8.87 7.71
N LEU A 65 2.74 -9.46 8.70
CA LEU A 65 3.36 -9.95 9.93
C LEU A 65 3.10 -11.45 10.07
N ARG A 66 4.17 -12.25 10.12
CA ARG A 66 4.08 -13.71 10.30
C ARG A 66 3.29 -14.04 11.55
N ASP A 67 3.68 -13.46 12.68
CA ASP A 67 3.11 -13.73 13.98
C ASP A 67 2.05 -12.67 14.37
N ASN A 68 1.15 -12.34 13.43
CA ASN A 68 0.05 -11.41 13.67
C ASN A 68 -1.06 -12.07 14.52
N PRO A 69 -1.60 -11.37 15.55
CA PRO A 69 -2.63 -11.92 16.43
C PRO A 69 -3.91 -12.38 15.73
N GLY A 70 -4.29 -11.76 14.61
CA GLY A 70 -5.54 -12.06 13.90
C GLY A 70 -5.43 -13.24 12.93
N SER A 71 -4.28 -13.43 12.29
CA SER A 71 -4.02 -14.56 11.39
C SER A 71 -2.53 -14.65 11.08
N ARG A 72 -1.98 -15.85 10.87
CA ARG A 72 -0.60 -15.99 10.42
C ARG A 72 -0.40 -15.30 9.06
N TRP A 73 0.60 -14.41 8.95
CA TRP A 73 0.78 -13.48 7.82
C TRP A 73 -0.36 -12.46 7.65
N GLY A 74 -0.97 -12.03 8.75
CA GLY A 74 -1.92 -10.91 8.74
C GLY A 74 -1.25 -9.60 8.33
N VAL A 75 -1.89 -8.86 7.43
CA VAL A 75 -1.45 -7.54 6.95
C VAL A 75 -2.08 -6.47 7.82
N ARG A 76 -1.23 -5.76 8.56
CA ARG A 76 -1.61 -4.56 9.29
C ARG A 76 -1.60 -3.35 8.37
N GLN A 77 -2.74 -2.69 8.24
CA GLN A 77 -2.94 -1.58 7.31
C GLN A 77 -3.95 -0.58 7.86
N LEU A 78 -3.81 0.68 7.44
CA LEU A 78 -4.86 1.67 7.61
C LEU A 78 -5.86 1.51 6.47
N TYR A 79 -7.13 1.28 6.81
CA TYR A 79 -8.22 1.24 5.85
C TYR A 79 -9.35 2.20 6.29
N TYR A 80 -10.08 2.77 5.33
CA TYR A 80 -11.24 3.59 5.62
C TYR A 80 -12.46 2.71 5.85
N ALA A 81 -12.96 2.66 7.09
CA ALA A 81 -14.12 1.88 7.46
C ALA A 81 -15.40 2.64 7.04
N CYS A 82 -15.91 2.36 5.84
CA CYS A 82 -17.07 3.06 5.26
C CYS A 82 -18.31 3.09 6.17
N GLU A 83 -18.64 1.97 6.81
CA GLU A 83 -19.79 1.88 7.73
C GLU A 83 -19.64 2.76 8.97
N GLU A 84 -18.39 2.99 9.41
CA GLU A 84 -18.08 3.83 10.57
C GLU A 84 -17.71 5.26 10.19
N SER A 85 -17.55 5.54 8.89
CA SER A 85 -17.06 6.82 8.34
C SER A 85 -15.77 7.33 9.00
N ARG A 86 -14.82 6.44 9.27
CA ARG A 86 -13.52 6.78 9.88
C ARG A 86 -12.39 5.85 9.47
N PRO A 87 -11.13 6.32 9.47
CA PRO A 87 -9.98 5.44 9.31
C PRO A 87 -9.82 4.51 10.52
N ARG A 88 -9.41 3.28 10.26
CA ARG A 88 -9.11 2.26 11.27
C ARG A 88 -7.88 1.48 10.86
N LEU A 89 -7.21 0.90 11.86
CA LEU A 89 -6.20 -0.13 11.61
C LEU A 89 -6.88 -1.50 11.58
N PHE A 90 -6.60 -2.25 10.53
CA PHE A 90 -7.08 -3.62 10.35
C PHE A 90 -5.91 -4.58 10.26
N ASP A 91 -6.11 -5.77 10.79
CA ASP A 91 -5.28 -6.93 10.54
C ASP A 91 -6.06 -7.87 9.60
N GLN A 92 -5.70 -7.89 8.32
CA GLN A 92 -6.40 -8.66 7.29
C GLN A 92 -5.54 -9.83 6.80
N GLY A 93 -6.11 -11.04 6.68
CA GLY A 93 -5.38 -12.16 6.09
C GLY A 93 -4.99 -11.91 4.63
N ILE A 94 -3.93 -12.58 4.15
CA ILE A 94 -3.38 -12.40 2.79
C ILE A 94 -4.45 -12.52 1.70
N SER A 95 -5.39 -13.46 1.81
CA SER A 95 -6.46 -13.58 0.81
C SER A 95 -7.35 -12.33 0.72
N GLY A 96 -7.73 -11.75 1.86
CA GLY A 96 -8.51 -10.52 1.90
C GLY A 96 -7.71 -9.31 1.41
N PHE A 97 -6.40 -9.30 1.68
CA PHE A 97 -5.52 -8.27 1.14
C PHE A 97 -5.31 -8.44 -0.37
N ALA A 98 -5.11 -9.65 -0.89
CA ALA A 98 -4.91 -9.87 -2.32
C ALA A 98 -6.20 -9.64 -3.15
N LEU A 99 -7.38 -9.84 -2.56
CA LEU A 99 -8.68 -9.63 -3.22
C LEU A 99 -8.93 -8.19 -3.69
N GLY A 100 -8.20 -7.20 -3.15
CA GLY A 100 -8.25 -5.82 -3.62
C GLY A 100 -9.66 -5.20 -3.63
N ALA A 101 -9.78 -4.02 -4.23
CA ALA A 101 -11.07 -3.38 -4.53
C ALA A 101 -11.48 -3.56 -6.00
N ASP A 102 -10.56 -3.95 -6.91
CA ASP A 102 -10.85 -4.10 -8.34
C ASP A 102 -10.41 -5.45 -8.94
N ALA A 103 -11.17 -5.82 -9.98
CA ALA A 103 -10.95 -6.82 -11.01
C ALA A 103 -10.36 -8.19 -10.59
N PRO A 104 -11.17 -9.20 -10.22
CA PRO A 104 -10.69 -10.57 -9.99
C PRO A 104 -10.04 -11.27 -11.21
N GLY A 105 -10.02 -10.62 -12.38
CA GLY A 105 -9.31 -11.05 -13.57
C GLY A 105 -7.80 -10.81 -13.53
N HIS A 106 -7.35 -9.77 -12.82
CA HIS A 106 -5.96 -9.32 -12.81
C HIS A 106 -5.59 -8.77 -11.43
N GLY A 107 -4.34 -8.96 -11.02
CA GLY A 107 -3.89 -8.42 -9.73
C GLY A 107 -2.38 -8.38 -9.63
N HIS A 108 -1.89 -7.48 -8.80
CA HIS A 108 -0.46 -7.28 -8.53
C HIS A 108 -0.24 -7.14 -7.03
N VAL A 109 0.83 -7.76 -6.54
CA VAL A 109 1.35 -7.61 -5.18
C VAL A 109 2.86 -7.38 -5.27
N SER A 110 3.37 -6.42 -4.49
CA SER A 110 4.81 -6.24 -4.24
C SER A 110 5.10 -6.61 -2.79
N LEU A 111 6.23 -7.28 -2.56
CA LEU A 111 6.76 -7.65 -1.26
C LEU A 111 8.19 -7.11 -1.16
N LEU A 112 8.47 -6.37 -0.10
CA LEU A 112 9.82 -5.94 0.24
C LEU A 112 10.24 -6.55 1.59
N PHE A 113 11.32 -7.33 1.53
CA PHE A 113 11.92 -8.05 2.64
C PHE A 113 13.17 -7.32 3.12
N LEU A 114 13.13 -6.81 4.35
CA LEU A 114 14.20 -6.03 4.97
C LEU A 114 15.20 -6.97 5.69
N PRO A 115 16.50 -6.65 5.78
CA PRO A 115 17.47 -7.40 6.57
C PRO A 115 17.21 -7.23 8.08
N ASP A 116 17.78 -8.15 8.85
CA ASP A 116 17.31 -8.52 10.19
C ASP A 116 17.08 -7.35 11.16
N GLU A 117 18.01 -6.41 11.33
CA GLU A 117 17.80 -5.31 12.29
C GLU A 117 16.61 -4.42 11.90
N ARG A 118 16.53 -4.03 10.63
CA ARG A 118 15.46 -3.15 10.10
C ARG A 118 14.11 -3.87 10.10
N SER A 119 14.13 -5.16 9.80
CA SER A 119 12.96 -6.05 9.87
C SER A 119 12.46 -6.18 11.31
N ALA A 120 13.33 -6.49 12.27
CA ALA A 120 12.96 -6.64 13.67
C ALA A 120 12.45 -5.33 14.30
N LEU A 121 12.99 -4.18 13.90
CA LEU A 121 12.46 -2.87 14.32
C LEU A 121 11.05 -2.63 13.79
N LEU A 122 10.82 -2.92 12.50
CA LEU A 122 9.50 -2.77 11.89
C LEU A 122 8.47 -3.72 12.52
N GLU A 123 8.84 -4.99 12.73
CA GLU A 123 7.98 -5.99 13.36
C GLU A 123 7.54 -5.55 14.77
N ARG A 124 8.49 -5.12 15.61
CA ARG A 124 8.19 -4.62 16.96
C ARG A 124 7.27 -3.41 16.93
N ALA A 125 7.58 -2.41 16.09
CA ALA A 125 6.77 -1.20 15.98
C ALA A 125 5.35 -1.50 15.46
N ALA A 126 5.24 -2.40 14.49
CA ALA A 126 3.96 -2.81 13.93
C ALA A 126 3.11 -3.57 14.96
N LEU A 127 3.71 -4.41 15.82
CA LEU A 127 3.03 -5.14 16.88
C LEU A 127 2.72 -4.29 18.12
N ASP A 128 3.46 -3.21 18.37
CA ASP A 128 3.20 -2.23 19.41
C ASP A 128 1.90 -1.46 19.11
N ARG A 129 0.79 -1.93 19.69
CA ARG A 129 -0.54 -1.36 19.48
C ARG A 129 -0.64 0.11 19.93
N PRO A 130 -0.13 0.52 21.11
CA PRO A 130 -0.03 1.93 21.47
C PRO A 130 0.67 2.80 20.42
N LEU A 131 1.84 2.39 19.93
CA LEU A 131 2.57 3.12 18.89
C LEU A 131 1.76 3.19 17.59
N ALA A 132 1.33 2.04 17.08
CA ALA A 132 0.57 1.94 15.83
C ALA A 132 -0.70 2.81 15.83
N LEU A 133 -1.44 2.83 16.94
CA LEU A 133 -2.63 3.66 17.10
C LEU A 133 -2.33 5.15 17.27
N SER A 134 -1.19 5.51 17.89
CA SER A 134 -0.78 6.91 18.00
C SER A 134 -0.45 7.56 16.65
N LEU A 135 -0.15 6.74 15.64
CA LEU A 135 0.06 7.18 14.27
C LEU A 135 -1.23 7.30 13.46
N LEU A 136 -2.38 6.82 13.95
CA LEU A 136 -3.66 6.88 13.24
C LEU A 136 -4.30 8.26 13.42
N ALA A 137 -4.51 8.98 12.32
CA ALA A 137 -5.25 10.24 12.33
C ALA A 137 -6.76 10.02 12.37
N GLY A 138 -7.50 11.02 12.85
CA GLY A 138 -8.97 10.96 12.90
C GLY A 138 -9.66 11.19 11.56
N GLN A 139 -9.00 11.84 10.60
CA GLN A 139 -9.60 12.22 9.31
C GLN A 139 -8.83 11.58 8.15
N TYR A 140 -9.56 10.83 7.32
CA TYR A 140 -9.00 10.18 6.16
C TYR A 140 -9.09 11.07 4.92
N SER A 141 -8.03 11.08 4.13
CA SER A 141 -8.09 11.54 2.75
C SER A 141 -7.18 10.69 1.87
N ALA A 142 -7.70 10.22 0.73
CA ALA A 142 -6.97 9.36 -0.19
C ALA A 142 -5.73 10.04 -0.79
N ASN A 143 -5.77 11.36 -0.94
CA ASN A 143 -4.68 12.18 -1.45
C ASN A 143 -4.09 13.11 -0.37
N ALA A 144 -4.20 12.77 0.92
CA ALA A 144 -3.65 13.62 1.99
C ALA A 144 -2.20 14.04 1.72
N TYR A 145 -1.87 15.30 1.99
CA TYR A 145 -0.51 15.82 1.89
C TYR A 145 0.42 15.07 2.84
N ALA A 146 1.51 14.51 2.33
CA ALA A 146 2.40 13.60 3.06
C ALA A 146 3.09 14.23 4.29
N PHE A 147 3.10 15.55 4.33
CA PHE A 147 3.81 16.37 5.30
C PHE A 147 2.88 17.29 6.09
N GLY A 148 1.58 16.94 6.12
CA GLY A 148 0.56 17.54 6.99
C GLY A 148 -0.04 16.51 7.94
N THR A 149 -0.60 16.98 9.06
CA THR A 149 -1.24 16.10 10.06
C THR A 149 -2.76 16.23 10.08
N ARG A 150 -3.33 17.13 9.27
CA ARG A 150 -4.78 17.37 9.15
C ARG A 150 -5.53 16.14 8.66
N TYR A 151 -5.04 15.55 7.56
CA TYR A 151 -5.56 14.32 6.99
C TYR A 151 -4.50 13.22 7.04
N GLN A 152 -4.93 11.99 6.73
CA GLN A 152 -4.03 10.87 6.53
C GLN A 152 -4.56 9.97 5.42
N ASN A 153 -3.66 9.58 4.53
CA ASN A 153 -3.90 8.52 3.56
C ASN A 153 -3.34 7.18 4.12
N CYS A 154 -3.80 6.05 3.57
CA CYS A 154 -3.41 4.73 4.06
C CYS A 154 -1.90 4.44 4.01
N ASN A 155 -1.23 4.90 2.95
CA ASN A 155 0.20 4.68 2.72
C ASN A 155 1.05 5.56 3.64
N GLN A 156 0.58 6.77 3.98
CA GLN A 156 1.23 7.67 4.92
C GLN A 156 1.38 7.03 6.30
N TRP A 157 0.39 6.26 6.74
CA TRP A 157 0.50 5.52 8.01
C TRP A 157 1.64 4.50 7.98
N VAL A 158 1.86 3.80 6.86
CA VAL A 158 2.99 2.87 6.68
C VAL A 158 4.32 3.62 6.68
N ALA A 159 4.41 4.76 5.99
CA ALA A 159 5.61 5.60 6.00
C ALA A 159 5.94 6.12 7.41
N GLU A 160 4.93 6.60 8.14
CA GLU A 160 5.09 7.09 9.52
C GLU A 160 5.45 5.97 10.49
N LEU A 161 4.93 4.75 10.30
CA LEU A 161 5.30 3.57 11.09
C LEU A 161 6.74 3.14 10.84
N LEU A 162 7.19 3.14 9.57
CA LEU A 162 8.59 2.90 9.21
C LEU A 162 9.52 3.91 9.88
N ALA A 163 9.15 5.18 9.85
CA ALA A 163 9.89 6.24 10.52
C ALA A 163 9.96 6.04 12.04
N SER A 164 8.84 5.70 12.68
CA SER A 164 8.86 5.40 14.12
C SER A 164 9.71 4.19 14.45
N ALA A 165 9.64 3.13 13.66
CA ALA A 165 10.42 1.91 13.84
C ALA A 165 11.93 2.18 13.74
N TRP A 166 12.34 2.86 12.67
CA TRP A 166 13.74 3.09 12.35
C TRP A 166 14.37 4.24 13.11
N GLY A 167 13.59 5.28 13.40
CA GLY A 167 13.96 6.38 14.27
C GLY A 167 13.84 6.07 15.76
N ARG A 168 13.28 4.90 16.12
CA ARG A 168 12.98 4.49 17.50
C ARG A 168 12.16 5.57 18.23
N LEU A 169 11.21 6.16 17.53
CA LEU A 169 10.36 7.24 18.02
C LEU A 169 9.29 6.68 18.94
N ALA A 170 9.00 7.42 20.01
CA ALA A 170 7.93 7.05 20.94
C ALA A 170 6.56 7.39 20.36
N GLY A 171 5.55 6.60 20.74
CA GLY A 171 4.16 6.95 20.47
C GLY A 171 3.69 8.13 21.32
N GLY A 172 2.48 8.63 21.03
CA GLY A 172 1.84 9.70 21.77
C GLY A 172 1.22 10.75 20.86
N ALA A 173 0.80 11.88 21.45
CA ALA A 173 0.04 12.91 20.74
C ALA A 173 0.78 13.57 19.55
N GLN A 174 2.11 13.52 19.53
CA GLN A 174 2.96 14.10 18.49
C GLN A 174 3.64 13.04 17.61
N ALA A 175 3.21 11.78 17.68
CA ALA A 175 3.90 10.68 17.00
C ALA A 175 3.96 10.91 15.48
N ARG A 176 2.87 11.43 14.88
CA ARG A 176 2.83 11.74 13.45
C ARG A 176 3.79 12.86 13.06
N GLU A 177 3.79 13.97 13.80
CA GLU A 177 4.68 15.11 13.58
C GLU A 177 6.15 14.68 13.65
N GLN A 178 6.51 13.88 14.67
CA GLN A 178 7.87 13.36 14.85
C GLN A 178 8.27 12.40 13.73
N SER A 179 7.37 11.49 13.33
CA SER A 179 7.61 10.59 12.20
C SER A 179 7.80 11.35 10.88
N GLN A 180 6.97 12.35 10.60
CA GLN A 180 7.10 13.18 9.40
C GLN A 180 8.39 14.03 9.42
N ALA A 181 8.78 14.57 10.58
CA ALA A 181 10.06 15.27 10.71
C ALA A 181 11.24 14.34 10.44
N TRP A 182 11.18 13.11 10.97
CA TRP A 182 12.19 12.09 10.72
C TRP A 182 12.25 11.70 9.23
N LEU A 183 11.10 11.47 8.59
CA LEU A 183 11.01 11.18 7.15
C LEU A 183 11.69 12.26 6.31
N ARG A 184 11.39 13.54 6.56
CA ARG A 184 12.04 14.66 5.86
C ARG A 184 13.56 14.67 6.08
N ALA A 185 14.00 14.49 7.32
CA ALA A 185 15.42 14.49 7.66
C ALA A 185 16.20 13.35 7.00
N HIS A 186 15.53 12.26 6.63
CA HIS A 186 16.13 11.08 6.01
C HIS A 186 15.87 11.00 4.50
N GLY A 187 15.35 12.06 3.89
CA GLY A 187 15.18 12.15 2.44
C GLY A 187 13.98 11.38 1.89
N TYR A 188 12.97 11.10 2.71
CA TYR A 188 11.70 10.59 2.19
C TYR A 188 11.09 11.61 1.23
N ALA A 189 10.98 11.23 -0.03
CA ALA A 189 10.23 11.96 -1.04
C ALA A 189 8.91 11.23 -1.24
N ALA A 190 7.81 11.80 -0.72
CA ALA A 190 6.48 11.45 -1.21
C ALA A 190 6.43 11.69 -2.73
N GLY A 191 5.53 11.02 -3.46
CA GLY A 191 5.47 11.21 -4.92
C GLY A 191 5.31 12.70 -5.28
N PRO A 192 5.44 13.08 -6.54
CA PRO A 192 4.35 13.87 -7.07
C PRO A 192 3.39 12.91 -7.76
N VAL A 193 2.19 12.79 -7.23
CA VAL A 193 1.06 12.24 -7.98
C VAL A 193 0.65 13.33 -8.98
N ARG A 194 0.95 13.08 -10.26
CA ARG A 194 0.68 14.04 -11.34
C ARG A 194 -0.78 13.99 -11.73
N ILE A 195 -1.45 15.14 -11.65
CA ILE A 195 -2.85 15.30 -12.04
C ILE A 195 -2.90 15.70 -13.52
N PRO A 196 -3.60 14.94 -14.39
CA PRO A 196 -3.57 15.18 -15.84
C PRO A 196 -4.02 16.56 -16.31
N SER A 197 -4.85 17.29 -15.54
CA SER A 197 -5.33 18.62 -15.90
C SER A 197 -5.85 19.41 -14.71
N HIS A 198 -5.89 20.74 -14.83
CA HIS A 198 -6.58 21.60 -13.86
C HIS A 198 -8.07 21.31 -13.73
N LEU A 199 -8.73 20.88 -14.82
CA LEU A 199 -10.13 20.46 -14.77
C LEU A 199 -10.31 19.24 -13.84
N MET A 200 -9.41 18.26 -13.92
CA MET A 200 -9.43 17.10 -13.03
C MET A 200 -9.10 17.49 -11.58
N MET A 201 -8.13 18.39 -11.37
CA MET A 201 -7.82 18.94 -10.04
C MET A 201 -9.06 19.58 -9.40
N PHE A 202 -9.79 20.41 -10.17
CA PHE A 202 -11.03 21.04 -9.72
C PHE A 202 -12.14 20.01 -9.45
N ALA A 203 -12.35 19.06 -10.37
CA ALA A 203 -13.36 18.02 -10.20
C ALA A 203 -13.10 17.12 -8.96
N GLY A 204 -11.82 16.88 -8.63
CA GLY A 204 -11.41 16.10 -7.48
C GLY A 204 -11.93 16.64 -6.15
N GLN A 205 -12.17 17.95 -6.03
CA GLN A 205 -12.72 18.60 -4.83
C GLN A 205 -14.14 18.13 -4.48
N PHE A 206 -14.85 17.56 -5.45
CA PHE A 206 -16.20 17.03 -5.29
C PHE A 206 -16.22 15.50 -5.08
N VAL A 207 -15.04 14.85 -5.12
CA VAL A 207 -14.91 13.41 -4.89
C VAL A 207 -14.79 13.17 -3.38
N PRO A 208 -15.62 12.29 -2.78
CA PRO A 208 -15.51 11.96 -1.36
C PRO A 208 -14.10 11.49 -0.97
N LEU A 209 -13.64 11.91 0.21
CA LEU A 209 -12.31 11.58 0.76
C LEU A 209 -11.13 12.12 -0.04
N VAL A 210 -11.35 12.97 -1.03
CA VAL A 210 -10.30 13.72 -1.74
C VAL A 210 -10.34 15.17 -1.27
N HIS A 211 -9.21 15.67 -0.80
CA HIS A 211 -9.07 17.03 -0.29
C HIS A 211 -7.86 17.70 -0.91
N VAL A 212 -7.96 19.00 -1.17
CA VAL A 212 -6.84 19.81 -1.69
C VAL A 212 -6.45 20.93 -0.73
N ASP A 213 -7.20 21.12 0.34
CA ASP A 213 -7.05 22.24 1.28
C ASP A 213 -5.98 22.00 2.36
N ASP A 214 -5.27 20.86 2.31
CA ASP A 214 -4.06 20.56 3.06
C ASP A 214 -2.79 20.54 2.21
N HIS A 215 -2.89 20.76 0.89
CA HIS A 215 -1.75 20.80 -0.02
C HIS A 215 -1.17 22.22 -0.13
N PRO A 216 0.16 22.37 -0.26
CA PRO A 216 0.79 23.61 -0.69
C PRO A 216 0.19 24.12 -2.00
N VAL A 217 0.01 25.44 -2.10
CA VAL A 217 -0.58 26.09 -3.27
C VAL A 217 0.27 25.83 -4.51
N GLU A 218 1.58 25.77 -4.34
CA GLU A 218 2.56 25.47 -5.40
C GLU A 218 2.34 24.08 -6.00
N ASP A 219 2.06 23.07 -5.17
CA ASP A 219 1.80 21.68 -5.61
C ASP A 219 0.50 21.60 -6.42
N ILE A 220 -0.53 22.34 -5.99
CA ILE A 220 -1.82 22.43 -6.69
C ILE A 220 -1.64 23.09 -8.07
N HIS A 221 -0.91 24.20 -8.14
CA HIS A 221 -0.62 24.89 -9.42
C HIS A 221 0.25 24.04 -10.34
N ALA A 222 1.21 23.29 -9.79
CA ALA A 222 2.07 22.39 -10.54
C ALA A 222 1.37 21.09 -10.97
N LEU A 223 0.13 20.86 -10.54
CA LEU A 223 -0.60 19.60 -10.74
C LEU A 223 0.19 18.39 -10.23
N ALA A 224 0.92 18.56 -9.13
CA ALA A 224 1.91 17.61 -8.63
C ALA A 224 1.76 17.46 -7.11
N LEU A 225 0.80 16.64 -6.68
CA LEU A 225 0.45 16.51 -5.26
C LEU A 225 1.44 15.61 -4.52
N GLN A 226 1.96 16.08 -3.39
CA GLN A 226 2.90 15.31 -2.56
C GLN A 226 2.14 14.32 -1.69
N VAL A 227 1.92 13.12 -2.23
CA VAL A 227 1.13 12.06 -1.60
C VAL A 227 2.00 10.82 -1.40
N SER A 228 1.97 10.25 -0.21
CA SER A 228 2.61 8.97 0.05
C SER A 228 1.90 7.86 -0.73
N ILE A 229 2.67 7.17 -1.55
CA ILE A 229 2.24 6.07 -2.42
C ILE A 229 3.16 4.85 -2.18
N PRO A 230 2.74 3.63 -2.52
CA PRO A 230 3.54 2.43 -2.29
C PRO A 230 4.95 2.53 -2.91
N ASP A 231 5.06 3.03 -4.14
CA ASP A 231 6.34 3.18 -4.84
C ASP A 231 7.31 4.13 -4.09
N ALA A 232 6.79 5.19 -3.47
CA ALA A 232 7.59 6.11 -2.66
C ALA A 232 8.09 5.46 -1.37
N ILE A 233 7.26 4.62 -0.75
CA ILE A 233 7.63 3.84 0.45
C ILE A 233 8.71 2.82 0.10
N GLU A 234 8.52 2.08 -0.98
CA GLU A 234 9.49 1.08 -1.45
C GLU A 234 10.82 1.75 -1.84
N GLY A 235 10.76 2.83 -2.63
CA GLY A 235 11.94 3.60 -3.03
C GLY A 235 12.73 4.12 -1.83
N PHE A 236 12.05 4.68 -0.83
CA PHE A 236 12.68 5.10 0.42
C PHE A 236 13.29 3.92 1.18
N ALA A 237 12.55 2.82 1.33
CA ALA A 237 13.04 1.66 2.06
C ALA A 237 14.29 1.07 1.40
N ARG A 238 14.32 0.98 0.07
CA ARG A 238 15.49 0.50 -0.70
C ARG A 238 16.66 1.49 -0.66
N GLN A 239 16.41 2.80 -0.59
CA GLN A 239 17.47 3.80 -0.38
C GLN A 239 18.14 3.62 0.99
N GLN A 240 17.35 3.41 2.05
CA GLN A 240 17.87 3.20 3.41
C GLN A 240 18.48 1.81 3.60
N VAL A 241 18.03 0.83 2.80
CA VAL A 241 18.36 -0.58 2.92
C VAL A 241 18.57 -1.20 1.53
N PRO A 242 19.75 -0.98 0.91
CA PRO A 242 20.01 -1.48 -0.45
C PRO A 242 20.00 -3.01 -0.58
N GLN A 243 20.15 -3.73 0.53
CA GLN A 243 20.11 -5.21 0.57
C GLN A 243 18.69 -5.77 0.70
N ALA A 244 17.66 -4.92 0.70
CA ALA A 244 16.28 -5.39 0.74
C ALA A 244 15.96 -6.22 -0.51
N ARG A 245 15.39 -7.41 -0.29
CA ARG A 245 14.95 -8.28 -1.39
C ARG A 245 13.54 -7.91 -1.80
N HIS A 246 13.29 -7.93 -3.09
CA HIS A 246 12.02 -7.53 -3.68
C HIS A 246 11.41 -8.69 -4.44
N VAL A 247 10.11 -8.92 -4.23
CA VAL A 247 9.35 -9.91 -4.96
C VAL A 247 8.05 -9.30 -5.42
N GLU A 248 7.81 -9.35 -6.73
CA GLU A 248 6.53 -8.97 -7.30
C GLU A 248 5.82 -10.20 -7.81
N LEU A 249 4.52 -10.23 -7.56
CA LEU A 249 3.62 -11.23 -8.06
C LEU A 249 2.52 -10.53 -8.84
N CYS A 250 2.15 -11.08 -9.98
CA CYS A 250 0.96 -10.67 -10.67
C CYS A 250 0.19 -11.88 -11.18
N HIS A 251 -1.08 -11.71 -11.50
CA HIS A 251 -1.84 -12.75 -12.17
C HIS A 251 -2.73 -12.18 -13.27
N ASP A 252 -3.03 -13.03 -14.23
CA ASP A 252 -4.10 -12.85 -15.20
C ASP A 252 -5.11 -14.01 -15.05
N THR A 253 -5.94 -14.24 -16.07
CA THR A 253 -6.94 -15.31 -16.03
C THR A 253 -6.36 -16.73 -16.17
N GLN A 254 -5.12 -16.85 -16.63
CA GLN A 254 -4.47 -18.09 -17.06
C GLN A 254 -3.28 -18.48 -16.19
N ARG A 255 -2.60 -17.51 -15.55
CA ARG A 255 -1.35 -17.76 -14.81
C ARG A 255 -1.08 -16.74 -13.71
N ILE A 256 -0.19 -17.11 -12.79
CA ILE A 256 0.50 -16.22 -11.85
C ILE A 256 1.96 -16.13 -12.30
N VAL A 257 2.53 -14.94 -12.28
CA VAL A 257 3.94 -14.68 -12.52
C VAL A 257 4.57 -14.20 -11.22
N VAL A 258 5.72 -14.77 -10.85
CA VAL A 258 6.50 -14.39 -9.67
C VAL A 258 7.89 -13.96 -10.13
N ARG A 259 8.24 -12.70 -9.88
CA ARG A 259 9.54 -12.11 -10.19
C ARG A 259 10.26 -11.76 -8.90
N ARG A 260 11.54 -12.12 -8.80
CA ARG A 260 12.37 -11.92 -7.61
C ARG A 260 13.61 -11.10 -7.99
N ASP A 261 13.82 -10.00 -7.30
CA ASP A 261 14.96 -9.09 -7.45
C ASP A 261 15.20 -8.65 -8.90
N GLY A 262 14.12 -8.46 -9.67
CA GLY A 262 14.15 -8.09 -11.08
C GLY A 262 13.54 -6.71 -11.39
N PRO A 263 13.47 -6.31 -12.67
CA PRO A 263 12.76 -5.10 -13.07
C PRO A 263 11.25 -5.19 -12.77
N PRO A 264 10.56 -4.06 -12.56
CA PRO A 264 9.14 -4.07 -12.23
C PRO A 264 8.26 -4.88 -13.18
N LEU A 265 7.31 -5.64 -12.66
CA LEU A 265 6.24 -6.28 -13.41
C LEU A 265 5.27 -5.21 -13.91
N GLY A 266 5.15 -5.08 -15.23
CA GLY A 266 4.18 -4.17 -15.83
C GLY A 266 2.73 -4.57 -15.56
N ALA A 267 1.81 -3.64 -15.79
CA ALA A 267 0.36 -3.86 -15.65
C ALA A 267 -0.17 -5.08 -16.44
N GLU A 268 0.50 -5.45 -17.52
CA GLU A 268 0.15 -6.55 -18.41
C GLU A 268 0.50 -7.95 -17.87
N CYS A 269 1.20 -8.04 -16.73
CA CYS A 269 1.61 -9.29 -16.11
C CYS A 269 2.35 -10.26 -17.06
N ARG A 270 3.31 -9.73 -17.83
CA ARG A 270 4.09 -10.53 -18.79
C ARG A 270 5.31 -11.14 -18.11
N ALA A 271 5.39 -12.46 -18.12
CA ALA A 271 6.59 -13.20 -17.72
C ALA A 271 7.75 -12.96 -18.70
N THR A 272 8.96 -12.95 -18.17
CA THR A 272 10.24 -12.93 -18.90
C THR A 272 11.15 -14.05 -18.38
N ASP A 273 12.30 -14.23 -19.02
CA ASP A 273 13.30 -15.21 -18.59
C ASP A 273 13.68 -14.99 -17.12
N GLY A 274 13.64 -16.06 -16.33
CA GLY A 274 13.94 -16.05 -14.89
C GLY A 274 12.72 -15.90 -13.97
N ASP A 275 11.55 -15.57 -14.51
CA ASP A 275 10.31 -15.56 -13.73
C ASP A 275 9.80 -16.98 -13.48
N GLU A 276 9.20 -17.19 -12.31
CA GLU A 276 8.40 -18.39 -12.06
C GLU A 276 6.97 -18.16 -12.55
N VAL A 277 6.43 -19.13 -13.29
CA VAL A 277 5.07 -19.09 -13.83
C VAL A 277 4.28 -20.26 -13.25
N ILE A 278 3.13 -19.95 -12.65
CA ILE A 278 2.21 -20.92 -12.06
C ILE A 278 0.92 -20.90 -12.88
N ASP A 279 0.58 -22.01 -13.53
CA ASP A 279 -0.62 -22.11 -14.36
C ASP A 279 -1.90 -22.13 -13.50
N LEU A 280 -2.85 -21.25 -13.83
CA LEU A 280 -4.20 -21.20 -13.25
C LEU A 280 -5.24 -21.97 -14.09
N ALA A 281 -4.89 -22.33 -15.32
CA ALA A 281 -5.74 -23.12 -16.20
C ALA A 281 -5.72 -24.61 -15.78
N SER A 282 -6.50 -24.94 -14.76
CA SER A 282 -6.76 -26.32 -14.31
C SER A 282 -8.18 -26.42 -13.80
#